data_AF-A0A168GER2-F1
#
_entry.id   AF-A0A168GER2-F1
#
_cell.length_a   1.000
_cell.length_b   1.000
_cell.length_c   1.000
_cell.angle_alpha   90.00
_cell.angle_beta   90.00
_cell.angle_gamma   90.00
#
_symmetry.space_group_name_H-M   'P 1'
#
loop_
_entity.id
_entity.type
_entity.pdbx_description
1 polymer ?
#
loop_
_entity_poly.entity_id
_entity_poly.type
_entity_poly.pdbx_seq_one_letter_code
_entity_poly.pdbx_strand_id
1 'polypeptide(L)'
;MDGFQVTEENPVVGLEDRSNLLKRLAEAIEDQPTYSPSINEEPQRPCNLIDFVLSSVEHDAQTKSINGIQLGDVWPCASLTDLGNHENLVPFHKLSQWPTYSLIEAMELSLGIVIEDMEQMTGLPEYRNGGLLVDYGLLKLKPEQIERGTTTLGSLPTFEDNIKQGVEDKLGRKLQLAQVLEGGTWTAGREIAAKLRPKDGGPPIVIKSDGTIF
;
A
#
# COMPACT_ATOMS: atom_id res chain seq x y z
N MET A 1 -26.25 14.05 10.01
CA MET A 1 -25.62 12.83 10.57
C MET A 1 -26.25 11.54 10.05
N ASP A 2 -27.35 11.62 9.29
CA ASP A 2 -28.13 10.44 8.85
C ASP A 2 -27.37 9.47 7.93
N GLY A 3 -26.31 9.92 7.24
CA GLY A 3 -25.51 9.06 6.35
C GLY A 3 -24.54 8.10 7.07
N PHE A 4 -24.21 8.35 8.34
CA PHE A 4 -23.21 7.56 9.08
C PHE A 4 -23.81 6.47 9.97
N GLN A 5 -25.15 6.35 10.02
CA GLN A 5 -25.88 5.35 10.80
C GLN A 5 -25.49 5.32 12.29
N VAL A 6 -25.14 6.47 12.87
CA VAL A 6 -24.69 6.57 14.26
C VAL A 6 -25.90 6.49 15.20
N THR A 7 -25.91 5.51 16.09
CA THR A 7 -26.94 5.29 17.11
C THR A 7 -26.29 4.92 18.44
N GLU A 8 -27.08 4.82 19.52
CA GLU A 8 -26.57 4.30 20.80
C GLU A 8 -26.05 2.85 20.68
N GLU A 9 -26.63 2.05 19.78
CA GLU A 9 -26.23 0.66 19.50
C GLU A 9 -25.10 0.57 18.46
N ASN A 10 -24.85 1.64 17.70
CA ASN A 10 -23.77 1.74 16.72
C ASN A 10 -23.00 3.08 16.88
N PRO A 11 -22.27 3.25 18.00
CA PRO A 11 -21.53 4.47 18.24
C PRO A 11 -20.31 4.56 17.32
N VAL A 12 -19.91 5.79 16.97
CA VAL A 12 -18.63 6.02 16.28
C VAL A 12 -17.50 5.87 17.29
N VAL A 13 -16.96 4.66 17.40
CA VAL A 13 -15.82 4.37 18.27
C VAL A 13 -14.60 5.21 17.84
N GLY A 14 -13.95 5.86 18.80
CA GLY A 14 -12.76 6.68 18.56
C GLY A 14 -13.04 8.02 17.87
N LEU A 15 -14.25 8.56 17.95
CA LEU A 15 -14.61 9.84 17.32
C LEU A 15 -13.71 11.00 17.78
N GLU A 16 -13.41 11.07 19.07
CA GLU A 16 -12.54 12.10 19.64
C GLU A 16 -11.11 11.97 19.12
N ASP A 17 -10.54 10.77 19.14
CA ASP A 17 -9.19 10.50 18.61
C ASP A 17 -9.10 10.83 17.11
N ARG A 18 -10.12 10.46 16.32
CA ARG A 18 -10.21 10.79 14.89
C ARG A 18 -10.32 12.29 14.66
N SER A 19 -11.13 12.99 15.45
CA SER A 19 -11.25 14.46 15.41
C SER A 19 -9.92 15.13 15.73
N ASN A 20 -9.24 14.66 16.77
CA ASN A 20 -7.92 15.16 17.15
C ASN A 20 -6.86 14.86 16.08
N LEU A 21 -6.92 13.70 15.43
CA LEU A 21 -6.06 13.37 14.30
C LEU A 21 -6.28 14.33 13.12
N LEU A 22 -7.53 14.66 12.79
CA LEU A 22 -7.84 15.63 11.73
C LEU A 22 -7.35 17.04 12.06
N LYS A 23 -7.47 17.48 13.32
CA LYS A 23 -6.93 18.78 13.78
C LYS A 23 -5.40 18.82 13.65
N ARG A 24 -4.72 17.76 14.09
CA ARG A 24 -3.25 17.66 13.99
C ARG A 24 -2.78 17.59 12.54
N LEU A 25 -3.58 16.97 11.65
CA LEU A 25 -3.32 17.00 10.21
C LEU A 25 -3.44 18.43 9.65
N ALA A 26 -4.46 19.19 10.06
CA ALA A 26 -4.62 20.59 9.65
C ALA A 26 -3.43 21.44 10.11
N GLU A 27 -3.03 21.33 11.39
CA GLU A 27 -1.84 21.99 11.94
C GLU A 27 -0.58 21.62 11.14
N ALA A 28 -0.38 20.33 10.84
CA ALA A 28 0.77 19.87 10.06
C ALA A 28 0.76 20.40 8.62
N ILE A 29 -0.40 20.62 8.01
CA ILE A 29 -0.53 21.20 6.66
C ILE A 29 -0.13 22.68 6.70
N GLU A 30 -0.59 23.43 7.69
CA GLU A 30 -0.26 24.84 7.89
C GLU A 30 1.24 25.04 8.18
N ASP A 31 1.83 24.15 8.98
CA ASP A 31 3.24 24.19 9.38
C ASP A 31 4.22 23.73 8.28
N GLN A 32 3.73 23.18 7.16
CA GLN A 32 4.55 22.64 6.07
C GLN A 32 4.26 23.30 4.71
N PRO A 33 4.42 24.63 4.58
CA PRO A 33 4.06 25.36 3.35
C PRO A 33 4.91 24.96 2.13
N THR A 34 6.09 24.39 2.33
CA THR A 34 6.91 23.82 1.26
C THR A 34 6.21 22.66 0.56
N TYR A 35 5.45 21.84 1.29
CA TYR A 35 4.80 20.63 0.78
C TYR A 35 3.29 20.82 0.56
N SER A 36 2.69 21.81 1.23
CA SER A 36 1.27 22.16 1.10
C SER A 36 1.10 23.68 0.85
N PRO A 37 1.65 24.23 -0.25
CA PRO A 37 1.53 25.66 -0.54
C PRO A 37 0.07 26.06 -0.80
N SER A 38 -0.34 27.27 -0.45
CA SER A 38 -1.57 27.81 -1.04
C SER A 38 -1.29 28.16 -2.50
N ILE A 39 -2.11 27.65 -3.42
CA ILE A 39 -1.99 27.89 -4.86
C ILE A 39 -3.23 28.68 -5.29
N ASN A 40 -3.03 29.81 -5.96
CA ASN A 40 -4.11 30.69 -6.43
C ASN A 40 -5.09 31.12 -5.31
N GLU A 41 -4.59 31.34 -4.10
CA GLU A 41 -5.39 31.72 -2.92
C GLU A 41 -6.38 30.64 -2.45
N GLU A 42 -6.30 29.42 -2.98
CA GLU A 42 -7.07 28.28 -2.50
C GLU A 42 -6.55 27.79 -1.13
N PRO A 43 -7.42 27.21 -0.28
CA PRO A 43 -7.03 26.66 1.01
C PRO A 43 -5.91 25.62 0.87
N GLN A 44 -4.94 25.66 1.79
CA GLN A 44 -3.91 24.63 1.88
C GLN A 44 -4.58 23.28 2.10
N ARG A 45 -4.23 22.30 1.26
CA ARG A 45 -4.77 20.95 1.31
C ARG A 45 -3.64 19.95 1.46
N PRO A 46 -3.88 18.79 2.11
CA PRO A 46 -2.85 17.78 2.25
C PRO A 46 -2.35 17.40 0.87
N CYS A 47 -1.06 17.65 0.66
CA CYS A 47 -0.34 17.40 -0.57
C CYS A 47 -1.00 18.07 -1.77
N ASN A 48 -0.57 19.27 -2.16
CA ASN A 48 -0.71 19.74 -3.55
C ASN A 48 0.14 18.88 -4.50
N LEU A 49 0.09 17.56 -4.33
CA LEU A 49 0.88 16.55 -4.99
C LEU A 49 0.62 16.63 -6.49
N ILE A 50 -0.63 16.85 -6.89
CA ILE A 50 -0.98 16.98 -8.30
C ILE A 50 -0.30 18.22 -8.87
N ASP A 51 -0.43 19.38 -8.22
CA ASP A 51 0.16 20.62 -8.70
C ASP A 51 1.69 20.58 -8.67
N PHE A 52 2.27 19.99 -7.61
CA PHE A 52 3.70 19.74 -7.45
C PHE A 52 4.22 18.81 -8.55
N VAL A 53 3.58 17.66 -8.76
CA VAL A 53 3.93 16.71 -9.84
C VAL A 53 3.84 17.40 -11.18
N LEU A 54 2.74 18.09 -11.49
CA LEU A 54 2.59 18.83 -12.75
C LEU A 54 3.67 19.91 -12.94
N SER A 55 4.17 20.52 -11.87
CA SER A 55 5.24 21.54 -11.92
C SER A 55 6.67 20.98 -11.88
N SER A 56 6.86 19.72 -11.45
CA SER A 56 8.18 19.18 -11.05
C SER A 56 8.59 17.91 -11.81
N VAL A 57 8.02 17.62 -12.98
CA VAL A 57 8.42 16.44 -13.76
C VAL A 57 9.80 16.66 -14.40
N GLU A 58 10.86 16.34 -13.65
CA GLU A 58 12.09 15.82 -14.22
C GLU A 58 12.26 14.36 -13.78
N HIS A 59 12.40 13.46 -14.75
CA HIS A 59 12.66 12.05 -14.51
C HIS A 59 14.12 11.86 -14.07
N ASP A 60 14.35 11.54 -12.81
CA ASP A 60 15.59 10.89 -12.39
C ASP A 60 15.29 9.59 -11.64
N ALA A 61 14.91 8.57 -12.40
CA ALA A 61 14.82 7.19 -11.92
C ALA A 61 16.21 6.53 -12.03
N GLN A 62 17.19 7.04 -11.29
CA GLN A 62 18.48 6.37 -11.17
C GLN A 62 18.43 5.37 -10.01
N THR A 63 18.38 4.08 -10.37
CA THR A 63 18.52 2.99 -9.41
C THR A 63 19.84 3.12 -8.64
N LYS A 64 19.80 3.18 -7.31
CA LYS A 64 21.02 3.25 -6.50
C LYS A 64 21.61 1.87 -6.26
N SER A 65 22.94 1.80 -6.27
CA SER A 65 23.70 0.62 -5.85
C SER A 65 24.57 0.96 -4.65
N ILE A 66 24.54 0.13 -3.60
CA ILE A 66 25.48 0.18 -2.48
C ILE A 66 26.34 -1.08 -2.55
N ASN A 67 27.67 -0.91 -2.55
CA ASN A 67 28.63 -2.04 -2.57
C ASN A 67 28.37 -3.05 -3.72
N GLY A 68 27.93 -2.58 -4.88
CA GLY A 68 27.60 -3.43 -6.03
C GLY A 68 26.26 -4.18 -5.93
N ILE A 69 25.50 -4.00 -4.85
CA ILE A 69 24.13 -4.52 -4.70
C ILE A 69 23.17 -3.44 -5.17
N GLN A 70 22.33 -3.77 -6.15
CA GLN A 70 21.28 -2.87 -6.64
C GLN A 70 20.12 -2.86 -5.64
N LEU A 71 19.74 -1.67 -5.18
CA LEU A 71 18.69 -1.49 -4.18
C LEU A 71 17.31 -1.23 -4.79
N GLY A 72 17.27 -1.03 -6.11
CA GLY A 72 16.06 -0.64 -6.83
C GLY A 72 15.67 0.81 -6.52
N ASP A 73 14.37 1.00 -6.32
CA ASP A 73 13.69 2.27 -6.11
C ASP A 73 13.87 2.76 -4.66
N VAL A 74 15.05 3.35 -4.39
CA VAL A 74 15.41 3.97 -3.11
C VAL A 74 15.87 5.42 -3.30
N TRP A 75 15.37 6.33 -2.47
CA TRP A 75 15.75 7.75 -2.51
C TRP A 75 16.15 8.25 -1.12
N PRO A 76 17.05 9.27 -1.04
CA PRO A 76 17.30 9.97 0.21
C PRO A 76 16.02 10.62 0.74
N CYS A 77 15.66 10.31 1.98
CA CYS A 77 14.61 11.01 2.70
C CYS A 77 15.22 12.22 3.40
N ALA A 78 14.80 13.43 3.02
CA ALA A 78 15.32 14.68 3.58
C ALA A 78 15.05 14.81 5.10
N SER A 79 14.05 14.10 5.63
CA SER A 79 13.76 14.05 7.07
C SER A 79 14.72 13.16 7.85
N LEU A 80 15.55 12.36 7.18
CA LEU A 80 16.56 11.50 7.80
C LEU A 80 17.95 12.06 7.54
N THR A 81 18.77 12.16 8.59
CA THR A 81 20.17 12.58 8.46
C THR A 81 20.99 11.50 7.77
N ASP A 82 21.73 11.86 6.72
CA ASP A 82 22.74 10.97 6.14
C ASP A 82 23.98 10.95 7.03
N LEU A 83 24.27 9.82 7.68
CA LEU A 83 25.47 9.64 8.49
C LEU A 83 26.63 9.01 7.67
N GLY A 84 26.52 8.98 6.34
CA GLY A 84 27.50 8.36 5.44
C GLY A 84 27.36 6.83 5.37
N ASN A 85 26.30 6.29 5.96
CA ASN A 85 25.95 4.87 6.01
C ASN A 85 24.66 4.55 5.23
N HIS A 86 24.12 5.53 4.49
CA HIS A 86 22.92 5.38 3.67
C HIS A 86 21.63 5.06 4.46
N GLU A 87 21.58 5.30 5.77
CA GLU A 87 20.37 5.15 6.60
C GLU A 87 19.26 6.15 6.24
N ASN A 88 19.61 7.20 5.50
CA ASN A 88 18.64 8.12 4.92
C ASN A 88 17.97 7.59 3.66
N LEU A 89 18.43 6.47 3.09
CA LEU A 89 17.78 5.89 1.92
C LEU A 89 16.53 5.13 2.36
N VAL A 90 15.38 5.58 1.87
CA VAL A 90 14.10 4.95 2.13
C VAL A 90 13.62 4.30 0.84
N PRO A 91 13.30 2.99 0.86
CA PRO A 91 12.63 2.36 -0.28
C PRO A 91 11.24 2.95 -0.46
N PHE A 92 10.73 2.91 -1.69
CA PHE A 92 9.37 3.37 -2.00
C PHE A 92 8.36 2.81 -0.98
N HIS A 93 7.71 3.70 -0.24
CA HIS A 93 6.89 3.31 0.91
C HIS A 93 5.50 2.86 0.45
N LYS A 94 4.99 1.76 1.02
CA LYS A 94 3.63 1.24 0.75
C LYS A 94 2.55 2.31 0.86
N LEU A 95 2.64 3.18 1.87
CA LEU A 95 1.67 4.28 2.05
C LEU A 95 1.83 5.39 1.02
N SER A 96 2.88 5.44 0.20
CA SER A 96 2.93 6.35 -0.96
C SER A 96 2.28 5.68 -2.16
N GLN A 97 2.47 4.37 -2.32
CA GLN A 97 1.87 3.59 -3.40
C GLN A 97 0.33 3.52 -3.33
N TRP A 98 -0.24 3.38 -2.13
CA TRP A 98 -1.69 3.41 -1.91
C TRP A 98 -2.35 4.72 -2.40
N PRO A 99 -1.89 5.90 -1.96
CA PRO A 99 -2.29 7.20 -2.51
C PRO A 99 -2.04 7.29 -4.00
N THR A 100 -0.90 6.82 -4.53
CA THR A 100 -0.65 6.86 -5.98
C THR A 100 -1.76 6.15 -6.74
N TYR A 101 -2.10 4.90 -6.38
CA TYR A 101 -3.21 4.18 -7.01
C TYR A 101 -4.56 4.89 -6.84
N SER A 102 -4.82 5.47 -5.67
CA SER A 102 -6.08 6.19 -5.38
C SER A 102 -6.22 7.49 -6.16
N LEU A 103 -5.09 8.19 -6.36
CA LEU A 103 -5.04 9.46 -7.08
C LEU A 103 -5.14 9.26 -8.59
N ILE A 104 -4.60 8.16 -9.13
CA ILE A 104 -4.68 7.85 -10.56
C ILE A 104 -6.14 7.77 -11.01
N GLU A 105 -6.98 7.03 -10.29
CA GLU A 105 -8.41 6.95 -10.61
C GLU A 105 -9.09 8.34 -10.58
N ALA A 106 -8.78 9.15 -9.56
CA ALA A 106 -9.33 10.50 -9.45
C ALA A 106 -8.85 11.42 -10.59
N MET A 107 -7.57 11.33 -10.96
CA MET A 107 -6.95 12.11 -12.05
C MET A 107 -7.55 11.74 -13.41
N GLU A 108 -7.68 10.44 -13.71
CA GLU A 108 -8.24 9.98 -14.97
C GLU A 108 -9.72 10.35 -15.09
N LEU A 109 -10.52 10.06 -14.05
CA LEU A 109 -11.97 10.25 -14.11
C LEU A 109 -12.39 11.72 -13.98
N SER A 110 -11.73 12.49 -13.11
CA SER A 110 -12.18 13.85 -12.77
C SER A 110 -11.47 14.93 -13.58
N LEU A 111 -10.22 14.68 -14.00
CA LEU A 111 -9.38 15.67 -14.67
C LEU A 111 -9.08 15.32 -16.13
N GLY A 112 -9.41 14.10 -16.58
CA GLY A 112 -9.11 13.63 -17.93
C GLY A 112 -7.61 13.52 -18.22
N ILE A 113 -6.78 13.42 -17.18
CA ILE A 113 -5.34 13.20 -17.30
C ILE A 113 -5.13 11.72 -17.64
N VAL A 114 -4.34 11.44 -18.69
CA VAL A 114 -3.97 10.07 -19.05
C VAL A 114 -2.67 9.70 -18.35
N ILE A 115 -2.67 8.59 -17.62
CA ILE A 115 -1.47 8.04 -17.00
C ILE A 115 -0.99 6.84 -17.82
N GLU A 116 0.23 6.93 -18.35
CA GLU A 116 0.85 5.89 -19.17
C GLU A 116 1.67 4.90 -18.33
N ASP A 117 2.04 3.75 -18.91
CA ASP A 117 2.91 2.72 -18.32
C ASP A 117 2.45 2.19 -16.95
N MET A 118 1.14 2.18 -16.70
CA MET A 118 0.51 1.69 -15.46
C MET A 118 0.87 0.24 -15.12
N GLU A 119 1.26 -0.56 -16.12
CA GLU A 119 1.74 -1.93 -15.95
C GLU A 119 3.14 -2.04 -15.32
N GLN A 120 3.92 -0.95 -15.32
CA GLN A 120 5.23 -0.89 -14.64
C GLN A 120 5.09 -0.69 -13.13
N MET A 121 3.90 -0.29 -12.67
CA MET A 121 3.64 -0.17 -11.23
C MET A 121 3.71 -1.52 -10.54
N THR A 122 4.24 -1.54 -9.33
CA THR A 122 4.29 -2.77 -8.53
C THR A 122 2.98 -3.00 -7.79
N GLY A 123 2.64 -4.25 -7.49
CA GLY A 123 1.43 -4.54 -6.73
C GLY A 123 1.56 -4.19 -5.25
N LEU A 124 0.45 -3.78 -4.63
CA LEU A 124 0.40 -3.52 -3.19
C LEU A 124 0.68 -4.81 -2.40
N PRO A 125 1.65 -4.82 -1.46
CA PRO A 125 2.04 -6.02 -0.71
C PRO A 125 0.87 -6.77 -0.06
N GLU A 126 -0.14 -6.07 0.45
CA GLU A 126 -1.29 -6.66 1.17
C GLU A 126 -2.36 -7.22 0.25
N TYR A 127 -2.48 -6.68 -0.96
CA TYR A 127 -3.55 -7.04 -1.89
C TYR A 127 -3.25 -8.35 -2.62
N ARG A 128 -2.01 -8.83 -2.50
CA ARG A 128 -1.65 -10.21 -2.73
C ARG A 128 -2.14 -11.01 -1.53
N ASN A 129 -3.41 -11.44 -1.58
CA ASN A 129 -4.00 -12.24 -0.51
C ASN A 129 -3.25 -13.58 -0.40
N GLY A 130 -2.21 -13.63 0.44
CA GLY A 130 -1.46 -14.85 0.72
C GLY A 130 -2.38 -15.96 1.24
N GLY A 131 -3.51 -15.59 1.85
CA GLY A 131 -4.56 -16.51 2.26
C GLY A 131 -5.13 -17.31 1.09
N LEU A 132 -5.50 -16.64 -0.02
CA LEU A 132 -5.99 -17.29 -1.23
C LEU A 132 -5.03 -18.38 -1.74
N LEU A 133 -3.74 -18.06 -1.80
CA LEU A 133 -2.73 -18.96 -2.35
C LEU A 133 -2.43 -20.13 -1.41
N VAL A 134 -2.49 -19.90 -0.08
CA VAL A 134 -2.32 -20.94 0.93
C VAL A 134 -3.54 -21.85 1.00
N ASP A 135 -4.74 -21.29 1.00
CA ASP A 135 -6.00 -22.05 1.09
C ASP A 135 -6.20 -22.99 -0.11
N TYR A 136 -5.78 -22.58 -1.32
CA TYR A 136 -5.78 -23.46 -2.49
C TYR A 136 -4.51 -24.31 -2.65
N GLY A 137 -3.56 -24.20 -1.71
CA GLY A 137 -2.36 -25.03 -1.67
C GLY A 137 -1.31 -24.72 -2.73
N LEU A 138 -1.41 -23.57 -3.41
CA LEU A 138 -0.35 -23.06 -4.28
C LEU A 138 0.90 -22.73 -3.45
N LEU A 139 0.68 -22.09 -2.31
CA LEU A 139 1.72 -21.86 -1.31
C LEU A 139 1.53 -22.84 -0.15
N LYS A 140 2.64 -23.46 0.26
CA LYS A 140 2.70 -24.28 1.46
C LYS A 140 3.90 -23.86 2.29
N LEU A 141 3.68 -23.69 3.59
CA LEU A 141 4.78 -23.50 4.52
C LEU A 141 5.66 -24.74 4.49
N LYS A 142 6.98 -24.54 4.37
CA LYS A 142 7.92 -25.65 4.48
C LYS A 142 7.92 -26.16 5.93
N PRO A 143 8.05 -27.47 6.17
CA PRO A 143 8.03 -28.04 7.53
C PRO A 143 8.97 -27.33 8.51
N GLU A 144 10.20 -27.01 8.06
CA GLU A 144 11.21 -26.31 8.86
C GLU A 144 10.80 -24.87 9.23
N GLN A 145 9.97 -24.22 8.41
CA GLN A 145 9.46 -22.86 8.69
C GLN A 145 8.30 -22.87 9.67
N ILE A 146 7.49 -23.95 9.67
CA ILE A 146 6.45 -24.16 10.68
C ILE A 146 7.10 -24.33 12.06
N GLU A 147 8.15 -25.16 12.13
CA GLU A 147 8.92 -25.37 13.36
C GLU A 147 9.60 -24.07 13.82
N ARG A 148 10.25 -23.34 12.91
CA ARG A 148 10.85 -22.01 13.21
C ARG A 148 9.82 -20.99 13.70
N GLY A 149 8.68 -20.87 13.02
CA GLY A 149 7.63 -19.90 13.36
C GLY A 149 7.01 -20.09 14.73
N THR A 150 7.21 -21.26 15.35
CA THR A 150 6.81 -21.55 16.74
C THR A 150 7.89 -21.22 17.77
N THR A 151 9.12 -20.88 17.36
CA THR A 151 10.28 -20.79 18.26
C THR A 151 11.16 -19.54 18.10
N THR A 152 11.19 -18.84 16.95
CA THR A 152 11.99 -17.61 16.77
C THR A 152 11.58 -16.73 15.57
N LEU A 153 11.78 -15.40 15.69
CA LEU A 153 11.70 -14.46 14.56
C LEU A 153 12.90 -14.66 13.61
N GLY A 154 12.65 -14.69 12.30
CA GLY A 154 13.68 -14.87 11.27
C GLY A 154 13.36 -14.12 9.98
N SER A 155 14.26 -14.18 9.01
CA SER A 155 14.15 -13.46 7.73
C SER A 155 12.94 -13.89 6.89
N LEU A 156 12.39 -12.90 6.16
CA LEU A 156 11.22 -13.04 5.30
C LEU A 156 11.62 -13.66 3.94
N PRO A 157 10.83 -14.59 3.39
CA PRO A 157 11.03 -15.10 2.04
C PRO A 157 10.52 -14.10 0.99
N THR A 158 11.23 -14.01 -0.14
CA THR A 158 10.81 -13.22 -1.32
C THR A 158 10.07 -14.12 -2.31
N PHE A 159 8.98 -13.61 -2.88
CA PHE A 159 8.19 -14.31 -3.90
C PHE A 159 8.10 -13.45 -5.18
N GLU A 160 8.33 -14.07 -6.33
CA GLU A 160 8.04 -13.47 -7.64
C GLU A 160 6.59 -13.78 -8.03
N ASP A 161 5.82 -12.73 -8.37
CA ASP A 161 4.39 -12.79 -8.59
C ASP A 161 4.05 -12.86 -10.09
N ASN A 162 3.59 -14.04 -10.53
CA ASN A 162 3.12 -14.28 -11.91
C ASN A 162 1.60 -14.45 -12.01
N ILE A 163 0.84 -14.05 -10.97
CA ILE A 163 -0.62 -14.29 -10.90
C ILE A 163 -1.36 -13.58 -12.05
N LYS A 164 -0.99 -12.33 -12.35
CA LYS A 164 -1.58 -11.56 -13.45
C LYS A 164 -1.49 -12.31 -14.77
N GLN A 165 -0.30 -12.76 -15.14
CA GLN A 165 -0.10 -13.49 -16.40
C GLN A 165 -0.93 -14.76 -16.46
N GLY A 166 -0.96 -15.56 -15.38
CA GLY A 166 -1.75 -16.78 -15.33
C GLY A 166 -3.28 -16.55 -15.47
N VAL A 167 -3.79 -15.45 -14.88
CA VAL A 167 -5.21 -15.07 -15.02
C VAL A 167 -5.52 -14.61 -16.44
N GLU A 168 -4.67 -13.77 -17.03
CA GLU A 168 -4.84 -13.30 -18.41
C GLU A 168 -4.84 -14.45 -19.43
N ASP A 169 -3.90 -15.40 -19.29
CA ASP A 169 -3.80 -16.59 -20.15
C ASP A 169 -5.06 -17.45 -20.06
N LYS A 170 -5.64 -17.56 -18.85
CA LYS A 170 -6.84 -18.36 -18.63
C LYS A 170 -8.11 -17.69 -19.16
N LEU A 171 -8.21 -16.38 -19.05
CA LEU A 171 -9.38 -15.61 -19.48
C LEU A 171 -9.29 -15.16 -20.95
N GLY A 172 -8.11 -15.23 -21.56
CA GLY A 172 -7.85 -14.77 -22.93
C GLY A 172 -8.01 -13.25 -23.07
N ARG A 173 -7.78 -12.48 -22.01
CA ARG A 173 -7.95 -11.01 -21.98
C ARG A 173 -6.87 -10.37 -21.13
N LYS A 174 -6.44 -9.17 -21.55
CA LYS A 174 -5.52 -8.33 -20.76
C LYS A 174 -6.28 -7.64 -19.63
N LEU A 175 -5.66 -7.61 -18.46
CA LEU A 175 -6.18 -6.98 -17.26
C LEU A 175 -5.18 -5.95 -16.75
N GLN A 176 -5.66 -4.88 -16.14
CA GLN A 176 -4.82 -3.98 -15.36
C GLN A 176 -4.44 -4.64 -14.04
N LEU A 177 -3.28 -4.28 -13.49
CA LEU A 177 -2.81 -4.85 -12.22
C LEU A 177 -3.81 -4.62 -11.07
N ALA A 178 -4.40 -3.43 -10.98
CA ALA A 178 -5.41 -3.11 -9.98
C ALA A 178 -6.64 -4.05 -10.04
N GLN A 179 -7.08 -4.43 -11.24
CA GLN A 179 -8.19 -5.37 -11.43
C GLN A 179 -7.87 -6.78 -10.92
N VAL A 180 -6.61 -7.21 -11.09
CA VAL A 180 -6.13 -8.51 -10.57
C VAL A 180 -5.98 -8.47 -9.05
N LEU A 181 -5.58 -7.34 -8.47
CA LEU A 181 -5.36 -7.19 -7.03
C LEU A 181 -6.66 -7.09 -6.25
N GLU A 182 -7.47 -6.04 -6.50
CA GLU A 182 -8.71 -5.78 -5.74
C GLU A 182 -9.83 -6.75 -6.14
N GLY A 183 -10.14 -6.80 -7.44
CA GLY A 183 -11.18 -7.66 -7.99
C GLY A 183 -10.82 -9.14 -8.06
N GLY A 184 -9.52 -9.47 -8.08
CA GLY A 184 -9.03 -10.83 -8.13
C GLY A 184 -8.62 -11.35 -6.75
N THR A 185 -7.34 -11.23 -6.41
CA THR A 185 -6.76 -11.95 -5.28
C THR A 185 -7.35 -11.54 -3.94
N TRP A 186 -7.61 -10.26 -3.74
CA TRP A 186 -8.13 -9.73 -2.47
C TRP A 186 -9.58 -10.13 -2.20
N THR A 187 -10.49 -9.84 -3.14
CA THR A 187 -11.92 -10.17 -3.00
C THR A 187 -12.13 -11.69 -2.96
N ALA A 188 -11.54 -12.44 -3.89
CA ALA A 188 -11.65 -13.90 -3.89
C ALA A 188 -11.11 -14.51 -2.58
N GLY A 189 -9.96 -14.02 -2.10
CA GLY A 189 -9.35 -14.49 -0.86
C GLY A 189 -10.26 -14.28 0.37
N ARG A 190 -10.97 -13.14 0.46
CA ARG A 190 -11.94 -12.91 1.55
C ARG A 190 -13.16 -13.81 1.47
N GLU A 191 -13.72 -14.01 0.27
CA GLU A 191 -14.85 -14.93 0.09
C GLU A 191 -14.48 -16.37 0.49
N ILE A 192 -13.26 -16.79 0.16
CA ILE A 192 -12.76 -18.12 0.50
C ILE A 192 -12.48 -18.22 1.98
N ALA A 193 -11.88 -17.19 2.59
CA ALA A 193 -11.68 -17.15 4.03
C ALA A 193 -13.01 -17.26 4.79
N ALA A 194 -14.06 -16.57 4.33
CA ALA A 194 -15.41 -16.69 4.90
C ALA A 194 -15.98 -18.12 4.76
N LYS A 195 -15.74 -18.80 3.63
CA LYS A 195 -16.19 -20.18 3.40
C LYS A 195 -15.44 -21.20 4.27
N LEU A 196 -14.11 -21.09 4.34
CA LEU A 196 -13.26 -22.05 5.03
C LEU A 196 -13.19 -21.81 6.55
N ARG A 197 -13.37 -20.56 6.99
CA ARG A 197 -13.34 -20.13 8.39
C ARG A 197 -14.57 -19.25 8.70
N PRO A 198 -15.79 -19.83 8.72
CA PRO A 198 -17.04 -19.07 8.88
C PRO A 198 -17.19 -18.39 10.25
N LYS A 199 -16.36 -18.76 11.23
CA LYS A 199 -16.40 -18.21 12.58
C LYS A 199 -15.79 -16.79 12.66
N ASP A 200 -14.70 -16.55 11.94
CA ASP A 200 -13.92 -15.31 12.05
C ASP A 200 -13.44 -14.74 10.70
N GLY A 201 -13.52 -15.50 9.60
CA GLY A 201 -12.98 -15.10 8.30
C GLY A 201 -11.48 -14.84 8.32
N GLY A 202 -10.76 -15.36 9.32
CA GLY A 202 -9.36 -15.04 9.58
C GLY A 202 -8.38 -15.59 8.52
N PRO A 203 -7.11 -15.17 8.58
CA PRO A 203 -6.08 -15.70 7.68
C PRO A 203 -5.80 -17.19 7.95
N PRO A 204 -5.36 -17.97 6.96
CA PRO A 204 -5.00 -19.38 7.16
C PRO A 204 -3.72 -19.58 7.98
N ILE A 205 -2.89 -18.54 8.11
CA ILE A 205 -1.71 -18.53 8.98
C ILE A 205 -1.94 -17.46 10.04
N VAL A 206 -2.09 -17.89 11.30
CA VAL A 206 -2.30 -16.99 12.43
C VAL A 206 -0.94 -16.52 12.95
N ILE A 207 -0.72 -15.21 12.94
CA ILE A 207 0.49 -14.60 13.48
C ILE A 207 0.19 -14.10 14.89
N LYS A 208 1.03 -14.47 15.86
CA LYS A 208 1.00 -13.88 17.20
C LYS A 208 1.81 -12.57 17.16
N SER A 209 1.14 -11.47 16.87
CA SER A 209 1.72 -10.12 16.83
C SER A 209 1.19 -9.28 17.98
N ASP A 210 2.02 -8.39 18.51
CA ASP A 210 1.63 -7.34 19.46
C ASP A 210 1.31 -6.01 18.76
N GLY A 211 1.33 -5.99 17.42
CA GLY A 211 1.05 -4.81 16.61
C GLY A 211 2.25 -3.88 16.38
N THR A 212 3.46 -4.28 16.79
CA THR A 212 4.68 -3.47 16.60
C THR A 212 5.36 -3.68 15.25
N ILE A 213 4.98 -4.71 14.49
CA ILE A 213 5.50 -5.02 13.16
C ILE A 213 4.33 -5.02 12.17
N PHE A 214 4.43 -4.14 11.16
CA PHE A 214 3.53 -4.05 10.01
C PHE A 214 4.12 -4.74 8.79
#